data_AF-A0A1J1H2J7-F1
#
_entry.id   AF-A0A1J1H2J7-F1
#
_cell.length_a   1.000
_cell.length_b   1.000
_cell.length_c   1.000
_cell.angle_alpha   90.00
_cell.angle_beta   90.00
_cell.angle_gamma   90.00
#
_symmetry.space_group_name_H-M   'P 1'
#
loop_
_entity.id
_entity.type
_entity.pdbx_description
1 polymer ?
#
loop_
_entity_poly.entity_id
_entity_poly.type
_entity_poly.pdbx_seq_one_letter_code
_entity_poly.pdbx_strand_id
1 'polypeptide(L)'
;MITKFSIFSRKIYKGNLFKKIKNNFIYFNTTKYLCTQNSDEIDVTFISQDNYEKTIKAKVGDSILKVAHDNNINIEGACEGFCACSTCHVIIDEKFYDL
;
A
#
# COMPACT_ATOMS: atom_id res chain seq x y z
N MET A 1 -1.97 -18.21 -5.15
CA MET A 1 -1.03 -17.33 -5.91
C MET A 1 -1.79 -16.37 -6.83
N ILE A 2 -2.18 -15.21 -6.30
CA ILE A 2 -3.14 -14.23 -6.87
C ILE A 2 -2.61 -13.54 -8.15
N THR A 3 -3.43 -13.47 -9.21
CA THR A 3 -3.00 -13.12 -10.58
C THR A 3 -3.58 -11.84 -11.17
N LYS A 4 -4.39 -11.06 -10.46
CA LYS A 4 -4.82 -9.75 -10.95
C LYS A 4 -5.30 -8.85 -9.82
N PHE A 5 -4.92 -7.58 -9.88
CA PHE A 5 -5.55 -6.51 -9.12
C PHE A 5 -6.21 -5.57 -10.11
N SER A 6 -7.25 -4.87 -9.70
CA SER A 6 -7.88 -3.82 -10.50
C SER A 6 -8.48 -2.78 -9.58
N ILE A 7 -7.75 -1.69 -9.31
CA ILE A 7 -8.28 -0.50 -8.63
C ILE A 7 -9.07 0.32 -9.66
N PHE A 8 -10.17 0.96 -9.25
CA PHE A 8 -10.87 1.91 -10.09
C PHE A 8 -10.95 3.20 -9.29
N SER A 9 -10.11 4.19 -9.61
CA SER A 9 -10.21 5.50 -8.98
C SER A 9 -9.84 6.60 -9.96
N ARG A 10 -10.89 7.27 -10.44
CA ARG A 10 -10.85 8.64 -10.95
C ARG A 10 -10.82 9.59 -9.75
N LYS A 11 -9.75 10.37 -9.59
CA LYS A 11 -9.81 11.86 -9.54
C LYS A 11 -8.45 12.47 -9.24
N ILE A 12 -8.06 13.32 -10.18
CA ILE A 12 -6.98 14.32 -10.17
C ILE A 12 -7.14 15.27 -8.98
N TYR A 13 -6.08 15.53 -8.21
CA TYR A 13 -5.94 16.80 -7.47
C TYR A 13 -4.50 17.33 -7.45
N LYS A 14 -4.36 18.52 -8.06
CA LYS A 14 -3.21 19.45 -8.01
C LYS A 14 -3.01 20.00 -6.59
N GLY A 15 -1.77 20.23 -6.18
CA GLY A 15 -1.50 21.00 -4.95
C GLY A 15 -0.04 21.32 -4.63
N ASN A 16 0.51 22.33 -5.32
CA ASN A 16 1.57 23.27 -4.90
C ASN A 16 2.77 22.82 -4.05
N LEU A 17 3.87 22.61 -4.77
CA LEU A 17 5.26 22.56 -4.31
C LEU A 17 5.77 23.99 -4.00
N PHE A 18 5.88 24.37 -2.72
CA PHE A 18 6.60 25.59 -2.31
C PHE A 18 7.86 25.29 -1.47
N LYS A 19 8.98 25.74 -2.05
CA LYS A 19 10.37 25.79 -1.57
C LYS A 19 10.55 26.21 -0.11
N LYS A 20 11.52 25.60 0.58
CA LYS A 20 12.67 26.34 1.16
C LYS A 20 13.84 25.42 1.53
N ILE A 21 14.96 25.61 0.84
CA ILE A 21 16.29 25.11 1.21
C ILE A 21 16.93 26.16 2.10
N LYS A 22 17.38 25.80 3.32
CA LYS A 22 18.53 26.39 4.03
C LYS A 22 19.12 25.38 5.02
N ASN A 23 20.38 25.02 4.78
CA ASN A 23 21.44 24.68 5.75
C ASN A 23 21.58 23.22 6.24
N ASN A 24 22.41 22.46 5.52
CA ASN A 24 23.66 21.83 5.97
C ASN A 24 23.77 21.13 7.35
N PHE A 25 22.80 20.31 7.75
CA PHE A 25 23.07 19.19 8.67
C PHE A 25 22.16 18.00 8.35
N ILE A 26 22.77 16.85 8.03
CA ILE A 26 22.07 15.57 7.99
C ILE A 26 21.94 15.11 9.45
N TYR A 27 20.80 15.38 10.08
CA TYR A 27 20.40 14.72 11.33
C TYR A 27 19.39 13.61 11.01
N PHE A 28 19.84 12.36 11.11
CA PHE A 28 18.98 11.21 11.31
C PHE A 28 18.52 11.17 12.78
N ASN A 29 17.26 10.74 12.98
CA ASN A 29 16.53 10.56 14.26
C ASN A 29 16.19 11.87 14.98
N THR A 30 14.92 12.22 15.22
CA THR A 30 13.97 11.46 16.05
C THR A 30 12.56 12.07 15.84
N THR A 31 11.51 11.25 15.92
CA THR A 31 10.08 11.66 16.04
C THR A 31 9.49 12.50 14.89
N LYS A 32 9.30 11.86 13.73
CA LYS A 32 8.12 12.15 12.89
C LYS A 32 7.70 10.90 12.09
N TYR A 33 7.58 9.75 12.76
CA TYR A 33 6.52 8.80 12.39
C TYR A 33 5.18 9.43 12.80
N LEU A 34 4.87 10.60 12.24
CA LEU A 34 3.48 10.94 12.01
C LEU A 34 3.10 9.98 10.90
N CYS A 35 2.64 8.79 11.30
CA CYS A 35 1.50 8.19 10.65
C CYS A 35 0.59 9.35 10.25
N THR A 36 0.65 9.74 8.98
CA THR A 36 -0.25 10.74 8.44
C THR A 36 -1.61 10.09 8.54
N GLN A 37 -2.32 10.41 9.61
CA GLN A 37 -3.71 10.06 9.84
C GLN A 37 -4.58 10.86 8.85
N ASN A 38 -4.30 10.72 7.55
CA ASN A 38 -5.29 10.96 6.54
C ASN A 38 -6.11 9.67 6.53
N SER A 39 -7.28 9.73 7.15
CA SER A 39 -8.27 8.65 7.22
C SER A 39 -8.97 8.48 5.87
N ASP A 40 -8.21 8.48 4.78
CA ASP A 40 -8.71 8.20 3.46
C ASP A 40 -8.76 6.67 3.33
N GLU A 41 -9.97 6.14 3.21
CA GLU A 41 -10.20 4.72 2.93
C GLU A 41 -10.28 4.53 1.42
N ILE A 42 -9.55 3.53 0.91
CA ILE A 42 -9.58 3.11 -0.49
C ILE A 42 -10.09 1.68 -0.59
N ASP A 43 -10.84 1.40 -1.65
CA ASP A 43 -11.29 0.04 -1.93
C ASP A 43 -10.17 -0.73 -2.66
N VAL A 44 -9.80 -1.88 -2.10
CA VAL A 44 -8.79 -2.80 -2.63
C VAL A 44 -9.45 -4.15 -2.89
N THR A 45 -9.32 -4.66 -4.11
CA THR A 45 -9.88 -5.96 -4.50
C THR A 45 -8.77 -7.00 -4.60
N PHE A 46 -8.91 -8.10 -3.87
CA PHE A 46 -8.03 -9.27 -3.92
C PHE A 46 -8.66 -10.36 -4.80
N ILE A 47 -7.86 -10.98 -5.66
CA ILE A 47 -8.33 -12.00 -6.63
C ILE A 47 -7.53 -13.30 -6.47
N SER A 48 -8.14 -14.38 -5.99
CA SER A 48 -7.48 -15.69 -5.89
C SER A 48 -7.28 -16.36 -7.25
N GLN A 49 -6.43 -17.39 -7.29
CA GLN A 49 -6.29 -18.27 -8.47
C GLN A 49 -7.59 -18.98 -8.82
N ASP A 50 -8.40 -19.24 -7.80
CA ASP A 50 -9.69 -19.89 -7.95
C ASP A 50 -10.77 -18.90 -8.43
N ASN A 51 -10.38 -17.72 -8.92
CA ASN A 51 -11.24 -16.59 -9.28
C ASN A 51 -12.14 -16.10 -8.12
N TYR A 52 -11.72 -16.35 -6.88
CA TYR A 52 -12.36 -15.76 -5.71
C TYR A 52 -12.00 -14.28 -5.61
N GLU A 53 -12.99 -13.40 -5.68
CA GLU A 53 -12.79 -11.96 -5.55
C GLU A 53 -13.34 -11.46 -4.21
N LYS A 54 -12.55 -10.63 -3.53
CA LYS A 54 -12.99 -9.96 -2.30
C LYS A 54 -12.49 -8.53 -2.29
N THR A 55 -13.44 -7.60 -2.29
CA THR A 55 -13.18 -6.16 -2.11
C THR A 55 -13.22 -5.82 -0.63
N ILE A 56 -12.21 -5.10 -0.16
CA ILE A 56 -12.10 -4.63 1.21
C ILE A 56 -11.68 -3.17 1.25
N LYS A 57 -12.03 -2.50 2.35
CA LYS A 57 -11.61 -1.12 2.62
C LYS A 57 -10.27 -1.14 3.32
N ALA A 58 -9.28 -0.51 2.70
CA ALA A 58 -7.94 -0.34 3.25
C ALA A 58 -7.71 1.14 3.58
N LYS A 59 -6.93 1.41 4.62
CA LYS A 59 -6.52 2.79 4.92
C LYS A 59 -5.27 3.14 4.13
N VAL A 60 -5.22 4.38 3.63
CA VAL A 60 -4.01 4.89 2.99
C VAL A 60 -2.84 4.83 3.96
N GLY A 61 -1.75 4.19 3.54
CA GLY A 61 -0.54 3.98 4.33
C GLY A 61 -0.41 2.59 4.96
N ASP A 62 -1.48 1.78 5.00
CA ASP A 62 -1.35 0.38 5.39
C ASP A 62 -0.65 -0.45 4.31
N SER A 63 0.09 -1.48 4.73
CA SER A 63 0.71 -2.42 3.80
C SER A 63 -0.33 -3.44 3.29
N ILE A 64 -0.19 -3.85 2.03
CA ILE A 64 -1.08 -4.84 1.40
C ILE A 64 -1.10 -6.17 2.19
N LEU A 65 0.06 -6.60 2.72
CA LEU A 65 0.17 -7.80 3.54
C LEU A 65 -0.67 -7.70 4.81
N LYS A 66 -0.59 -6.56 5.50
CA LYS A 66 -1.35 -6.32 6.73
C LYS A 66 -2.85 -6.30 6.46
N VAL A 67 -3.26 -5.54 5.44
CA VAL A 67 -4.65 -5.45 4.99
C VAL A 67 -5.22 -6.84 4.64
N ALA A 68 -4.42 -7.68 3.99
CA ALA A 68 -4.80 -9.04 3.65
C ALA A 68 -4.98 -9.92 4.91
N HIS A 69 -4.03 -9.88 5.86
CA HIS A 69 -4.11 -10.64 7.11
C HIS A 69 -5.29 -10.21 7.98
N ASP A 70 -5.49 -8.91 8.17
CA ASP A 70 -6.60 -8.35 8.95
C ASP A 70 -7.98 -8.75 8.39
N ASN A 71 -8.05 -9.05 7.09
CA ASN A 71 -9.28 -9.43 6.40
C ASN A 71 -9.37 -10.93 6.05
N ASN A 72 -8.51 -11.75 6.65
CA ASN A 72 -8.45 -13.21 6.45
C ASN A 72 -8.30 -13.60 4.96
N ILE A 73 -7.53 -12.83 4.19
CA ILE A 73 -7.12 -13.19 2.84
C ILE A 73 -5.93 -14.14 2.94
N ASN A 74 -5.98 -15.24 2.18
CA ASN A 74 -4.92 -16.24 2.19
C ASN A 74 -3.67 -15.74 1.44
N ILE A 75 -2.78 -15.04 2.17
CA ILE A 75 -1.46 -14.63 1.70
C ILE A 75 -0.41 -14.99 2.76
N GLU A 76 0.67 -15.63 2.32
CA GLU A 76 1.74 -16.03 3.21
C GLU A 76 2.69 -14.85 3.49
N GLY A 77 3.07 -14.67 4.75
CA GLY A 77 3.98 -13.63 5.18
C GLY A 77 4.99 -14.15 6.19
N ALA A 78 5.83 -15.12 5.80
CA ALA A 78 6.73 -15.81 6.73
C ALA A 78 7.71 -14.88 7.47
N CYS A 79 8.10 -13.79 6.82
CA CYS A 79 8.96 -12.76 7.39
C CYS A 79 8.19 -11.52 7.86
N GLU A 80 6.86 -11.59 8.00
CA GLU A 80 6.01 -10.51 8.53
C GLU A 80 6.19 -9.13 7.86
N GLY A 81 6.62 -9.11 6.59
CA GLY A 81 6.86 -7.86 5.85
C GLY A 81 8.26 -7.26 6.01
N PHE A 82 9.22 -7.96 6.62
CA PHE A 82 10.62 -7.53 6.75
C PHE A 82 11.49 -7.78 5.51
N CYS A 83 10.89 -8.05 4.34
CA CYS A 83 11.60 -8.27 3.07
C CYS A 83 12.71 -9.36 3.11
N ALA A 84 12.62 -10.30 4.06
CA ALA A 84 13.54 -11.44 4.18
C ALA A 84 13.03 -12.70 3.44
N CYS A 85 11.85 -12.60 2.83
CA CYS A 85 11.14 -13.69 2.17
C CYS A 85 10.41 -13.18 0.93
N SER A 86 9.96 -14.10 0.07
CA SER A 86 9.20 -13.81 -1.15
C SER A 86 7.79 -14.44 -1.15
N THR A 87 7.32 -14.92 0.00
CA THR A 87 6.02 -15.61 0.13
C THR A 87 4.83 -14.66 -0.04
N CYS A 88 5.04 -13.35 0.18
CA CYS A 88 4.02 -12.31 0.07
C CYS A 88 3.93 -11.68 -1.34
N HIS A 89 4.51 -12.32 -2.36
CA HIS A 89 4.48 -11.84 -3.73
C HIS A 89 3.04 -11.65 -4.24
N VAL A 90 2.77 -10.49 -4.84
CA VAL A 90 1.48 -10.11 -5.45
C VAL A 90 1.69 -9.50 -6.82
N ILE A 91 0.70 -9.64 -7.70
CA ILE A 91 0.71 -9.07 -9.06
C ILE A 91 -0.24 -7.87 -9.07
N ILE A 92 0.28 -6.67 -9.26
CA ILE A 92 -0.53 -5.44 -9.30
C ILE A 92 -0.92 -5.12 -10.76
N ASP A 93 -2.06 -4.46 -10.99
CA ASP A 93 -2.44 -3.97 -12.33
C ASP A 93 -1.43 -2.93 -12.83
N GLU A 94 -1.09 -2.98 -14.11
CA GLU A 94 -0.13 -2.07 -14.74
C GLU A 94 -0.55 -0.60 -14.61
N LYS A 95 -1.86 -0.33 -14.62
CA LYS A 95 -2.40 1.03 -14.42
C LYS A 95 -2.07 1.66 -13.05
N PHE A 96 -1.53 0.91 -12.10
CA PHE A 96 -1.08 1.42 -10.79
C PHE A 96 0.43 1.54 -10.64
N TYR A 97 1.22 1.19 -11.65
CA TYR A 97 2.67 1.18 -11.52
C TYR A 97 3.25 2.61 -11.52
N ASP A 98 2.63 3.51 -12.28
CA ASP A 98 3.11 4.88 -12.50
C ASP A 98 2.34 5.96 -11.70
N LEU A 99 1.71 5.58 -10.58
CA LEU A 99 0.99 6.51 -9.70
C LEU A 99 1.90 7.46 -8.92
#